data_AF-A0A857NC67-F1
#
_entry.id   AF-A0A857NC67-F1
#
_cell.length_a   1.000
_cell.length_b   1.000
_cell.length_c   1.000
_cell.angle_alpha   90.00
_cell.angle_beta   90.00
_cell.angle_gamma   90.00
#
_symmetry.space_group_name_H-M   'P 1'
#
loop_
_entity.id
_entity.type
_entity.pdbx_description
1 polymer ?
#
loop_
_entity_poly.entity_id
_entity_poly.type
_entity_poly.pdbx_seq_one_letter_code
_entity_poly.pdbx_strand_id
1 'polypeptide(L)'
;MKIKTLWRYGWQIGAVGLSIMLLFFMIGCSWIGYEVKIACEGAKRYKEGDCVEALMAVVDDEKMGFWERNRAIWALGQLGDDRALQVFEKYYTGEIPEREPLGEMISQYELKKAIKMAEGGVNLSAWVWRE
;
A
#
# COMPACT_ATOMS: atom_id res chain seq x y z
N MET A 1 15.68 43.87 -21.34
CA MET A 1 16.64 42.98 -20.63
C MET A 1 16.03 42.32 -19.38
N LYS A 2 15.34 43.06 -18.49
CA LYS A 2 14.78 42.52 -17.23
C LYS A 2 13.74 41.39 -17.39
N ILE A 3 12.90 41.43 -18.44
CA ILE A 3 11.82 40.44 -18.69
C ILE A 3 12.38 39.05 -19.01
N LYS A 4 13.40 38.95 -19.87
CA LYS A 4 14.06 37.66 -20.19
C LYS A 4 14.72 37.05 -18.96
N THR A 5 15.32 37.88 -18.11
CA THR A 5 15.91 37.43 -16.84
C THR A 5 14.85 36.93 -15.86
N LEU A 6 13.71 37.63 -15.75
CA LEU A 6 12.58 37.20 -14.92
C LEU A 6 12.03 35.84 -15.35
N TRP A 7 11.88 35.64 -16.65
CA TRP A 7 11.38 34.39 -17.22
C TRP A 7 12.33 33.22 -16.98
N ARG A 8 13.64 33.47 -17.07
CA ARG A 8 14.69 32.50 -16.73
C ARG A 8 14.64 32.08 -15.26
N TYR A 9 14.48 33.02 -14.32
CA TYR A 9 14.35 32.69 -12.90
C TYR A 9 13.05 31.93 -12.61
N GLY A 10 11.94 32.31 -13.24
CA GLY A 10 10.67 31.57 -13.12
C GLY A 10 10.81 30.11 -13.57
N TRP A 11 11.48 29.87 -14.70
CA TRP A 11 11.78 28.51 -15.17
C TRP A 11 12.66 27.72 -14.19
N GLN A 12 13.71 28.35 -13.65
CA GLN A 12 14.61 27.71 -12.68
C GLN A 12 13.88 27.34 -11.38
N ILE A 13 13.06 28.23 -10.85
CA ILE A 13 12.26 27.98 -9.65
C ILE A 13 11.26 26.85 -9.91
N GLY A 14 10.58 26.88 -11.05
CA GLY A 14 9.67 25.80 -11.46
C GLY A 14 10.37 24.45 -11.57
N ALA A 15 11.56 24.41 -12.18
CA ALA A 15 12.36 23.20 -12.30
C ALA A 15 12.81 22.65 -10.93
N VAL A 16 13.27 23.52 -10.02
CA VAL A 16 13.65 23.12 -8.66
C VAL A 16 12.44 22.58 -7.90
N GLY A 17 11.30 23.26 -7.98
CA GLY A 17 10.05 22.80 -7.36
C GLY A 17 9.62 21.42 -7.86
N LEU A 18 9.65 21.21 -9.19
CA LEU A 18 9.34 19.93 -9.80
C LEU A 18 10.30 18.83 -9.34
N SER A 19 11.61 19.11 -9.30
CA SER A 19 12.61 18.14 -8.84
C SER A 19 12.39 17.73 -7.39
N ILE A 20 12.07 18.68 -6.51
CA ILE A 20 11.77 18.39 -5.09
C ILE A 20 10.50 17.54 -4.98
N MET A 21 9.45 17.87 -5.73
CA MET A 21 8.21 17.10 -5.76
C MET A 21 8.45 15.65 -6.20
N LEU A 22 9.22 15.45 -7.27
CA LEU A 22 9.58 14.12 -7.77
C LEU A 22 10.43 13.34 -6.76
N LEU A 23 11.37 14.01 -6.07
CA LEU A 23 12.16 13.39 -5.02
C LEU A 23 11.28 12.84 -3.90
N PHE A 24 10.35 13.65 -3.36
CA PHE A 24 9.43 13.20 -2.31
C PHE A 24 8.51 12.08 -2.79
N PHE A 25 8.04 12.13 -4.04
CA PHE A 25 7.25 11.06 -4.63
C PHE A 25 8.02 9.74 -4.66
N MET A 26 9.29 9.76 -5.11
CA MET A 26 10.13 8.56 -5.16
C MET A 26 10.41 8.00 -3.77
N ILE A 27 10.75 8.87 -2.81
CA ILE A 27 10.96 8.45 -1.41
C ILE A 27 9.71 7.78 -0.85
N GLY A 28 8.53 8.38 -1.07
CA GLY A 28 7.26 7.81 -0.63
C GLY A 28 6.97 6.44 -1.25
N CYS A 29 7.21 6.29 -2.55
CA CYS A 29 7.03 5.01 -3.24
C CYS A 29 8.01 3.93 -2.73
N SER A 30 9.28 4.29 -2.51
CA SER A 30 10.26 3.37 -1.93
C SER A 30 9.91 2.97 -0.50
N TRP A 31 9.35 3.88 0.31
CA TRP A 31 8.86 3.55 1.64
C TRP A 31 7.73 2.52 1.60
N ILE A 32 6.75 2.69 0.70
CA ILE A 32 5.67 1.71 0.51
C ILE A 32 6.24 0.33 0.20
N GLY A 33 7.17 0.24 -0.75
CA GLY A 33 7.83 -1.02 -1.10
C GLY A 33 8.58 -1.66 0.06
N TYR A 34 9.29 -0.85 0.85
CA TYR A 34 9.99 -1.32 2.04
C TYR A 34 9.03 -1.91 3.10
N GLU A 35 7.91 -1.24 3.37
CA GLU A 35 6.90 -1.72 4.33
C GLU A 35 6.23 -3.02 3.86
N VAL A 36 5.93 -3.14 2.55
CA VAL A 36 5.42 -4.36 1.92
C VAL A 36 6.44 -5.50 2.10
N LYS A 37 7.72 -5.24 1.83
CA LYS A 37 8.78 -6.25 1.99
C LYS A 37 8.91 -6.70 3.45
N ILE A 38 8.85 -5.79 4.41
CA ILE A 38 8.84 -6.16 5.84
C ILE A 38 7.64 -7.03 6.17
N ALA A 39 6.45 -6.67 5.69
CA ALA A 39 5.24 -7.47 5.91
C ALA A 39 5.39 -8.88 5.31
N CYS A 40 5.89 -8.99 4.08
CA CYS A 40 6.19 -10.26 3.42
C CYS A 40 7.16 -11.12 4.24
N GLU A 41 8.30 -10.56 4.65
CA GLU A 41 9.32 -11.29 5.40
C GLU A 41 8.80 -11.71 6.79
N GLY A 42 8.04 -10.84 7.46
CA GLY A 42 7.38 -11.17 8.73
C GLY A 42 6.40 -12.32 8.59
N ALA A 43 5.54 -12.27 7.56
CA ALA A 43 4.56 -13.33 7.29
C ALA A 43 5.23 -14.65 6.91
N LYS A 44 6.29 -14.63 6.10
CA LYS A 44 7.04 -15.83 5.70
C LYS A 44 7.72 -16.54 6.88
N ARG A 45 8.05 -15.82 7.95
CA ARG A 45 8.55 -16.43 9.21
C ARG A 45 7.44 -17.14 9.99
N TYR A 46 6.19 -16.72 9.80
CA TYR A 46 5.03 -17.34 10.44
C TYR A 46 4.54 -18.56 9.67
N LYS A 47 4.49 -18.49 8.34
CA LYS A 47 4.10 -19.62 7.46
C LYS A 47 5.00 -19.67 6.23
N GLU A 48 5.57 -20.84 5.96
CA GLU A 48 6.31 -21.09 4.72
C GLU A 48 5.40 -20.96 3.50
N GLY A 49 5.93 -20.35 2.43
CA GLY A 49 5.18 -20.08 1.20
C GLY A 49 5.69 -18.84 0.47
N ASP A 50 5.01 -18.46 -0.60
CA ASP A 50 5.25 -17.15 -1.21
C ASP A 50 4.72 -16.01 -0.34
N CYS A 51 5.01 -14.75 -0.72
CA CYS A 51 4.58 -13.62 0.11
C CYS A 51 3.05 -13.54 0.24
N VAL A 52 2.32 -13.75 -0.85
CA VAL A 52 0.86 -13.62 -0.88
C VAL A 52 0.23 -14.71 -0.03
N GLU A 53 0.67 -15.96 -0.18
CA GLU A 53 0.18 -17.10 0.61
C GLU A 53 0.46 -16.91 2.11
N ALA A 54 1.66 -16.45 2.46
CA ALA A 54 2.04 -16.21 3.85
C ALA A 54 1.22 -15.06 4.46
N LEU A 55 1.02 -13.95 3.73
CA LEU A 55 0.20 -12.83 4.19
C LEU A 55 -1.27 -13.23 4.32
N MET A 56 -1.84 -13.99 3.37
CA MET A 56 -3.21 -14.51 3.46
C MET A 56 -3.40 -15.35 4.72
N ALA A 57 -2.40 -16.14 5.10
CA ALA A 57 -2.45 -16.91 6.35
C ALA A 57 -2.42 -16.04 7.60
N VAL A 58 -1.69 -14.93 7.60
CA VAL A 58 -1.74 -13.95 8.70
C VAL A 58 -3.13 -13.33 8.80
N VAL A 59 -3.75 -12.97 7.67
CA VAL A 59 -5.12 -12.43 7.65
C VAL A 59 -6.12 -13.44 8.18
N ASP A 60 -5.95 -14.72 7.86
CA ASP A 60 -6.92 -15.77 8.21
C ASP A 60 -6.74 -16.36 9.61
N ASP A 61 -5.64 -16.07 10.30
CA ASP A 61 -5.41 -16.53 11.67
C ASP A 61 -6.10 -15.61 12.69
N GLU A 62 -7.18 -16.09 13.29
CA GLU A 62 -7.93 -15.37 14.34
C GLU A 62 -7.12 -15.16 15.64
N LYS A 63 -5.98 -15.86 15.82
CA LYS A 63 -5.06 -15.61 16.94
C LYS A 63 -4.18 -14.38 16.71
N MET A 64 -4.05 -13.92 15.47
CA MET A 64 -3.30 -12.70 15.16
C MET A 64 -4.11 -11.47 15.60
N GLY A 65 -3.40 -10.50 16.17
CA GLY A 65 -3.98 -9.21 16.51
C GLY A 65 -4.50 -8.49 15.26
N PHE A 66 -5.50 -7.64 15.44
CA PHE A 66 -6.05 -6.86 14.32
C PHE A 66 -5.01 -5.93 13.70
N TRP A 67 -3.98 -5.51 14.45
CA TRP A 67 -2.86 -4.77 13.91
C TRP A 67 -2.20 -5.58 12.78
N GLU A 68 -1.72 -6.78 13.09
CA GLU A 68 -0.99 -7.66 12.17
C GLU A 68 -1.85 -8.03 10.97
N ARG A 69 -3.13 -8.35 11.21
CA ARG A 69 -4.09 -8.68 10.16
C ARG A 69 -4.33 -7.50 9.23
N ASN A 70 -4.51 -6.28 9.75
CA ASN A 70 -4.70 -5.09 8.94
C ASN A 70 -3.44 -4.71 8.15
N ARG A 71 -2.25 -4.93 8.70
CA ARG A 71 -0.98 -4.79 7.94
C ARG A 71 -0.92 -5.75 6.77
N ALA A 72 -1.30 -7.00 7.02
CA ALA A 72 -1.28 -8.02 6.00
C ALA A 72 -2.30 -7.71 4.89
N ILE A 73 -3.50 -7.25 5.25
CA ILE A 73 -4.51 -6.75 4.29
C ILE A 73 -3.95 -5.58 3.47
N TRP A 74 -3.35 -4.58 4.12
CA TRP A 74 -2.77 -3.44 3.42
C TRP A 74 -1.66 -3.88 2.45
N ALA A 75 -0.75 -4.76 2.89
CA ALA A 75 0.35 -5.26 2.08
C ALA A 75 -0.15 -6.08 0.88
N LEU A 76 -1.12 -6.98 1.09
CA LEU A 76 -1.79 -7.71 0.01
C LEU A 76 -2.48 -6.75 -0.97
N GLY A 77 -3.11 -5.68 -0.48
CA GLY A 77 -3.69 -4.64 -1.32
C GLY A 77 -2.65 -3.88 -2.16
N GLN A 78 -1.43 -3.66 -1.65
CA GLN A 78 -0.34 -3.09 -2.45
C GLN A 78 0.16 -4.03 -3.54
N LEU A 79 0.18 -5.34 -3.26
CA LEU A 79 0.56 -6.38 -4.21
C LEU A 79 -0.50 -6.53 -5.32
N GLY A 80 -1.79 -6.47 -4.96
CA GLY A 80 -2.90 -6.59 -5.91
C GLY A 80 -2.97 -7.96 -6.59
N ASP A 81 -2.51 -9.01 -5.91
CA ASP A 81 -2.59 -10.39 -6.38
C ASP A 81 -4.02 -10.92 -6.18
N ASP A 82 -4.63 -11.45 -7.23
CA ASP A 82 -6.03 -11.87 -7.27
C ASP A 82 -6.33 -13.06 -6.35
N ARG A 83 -5.31 -13.87 -6.01
CA ARG A 83 -5.43 -14.98 -5.06
C ARG A 83 -5.91 -14.51 -3.68
N ALA A 84 -5.65 -13.25 -3.32
CA ALA A 84 -6.07 -12.67 -2.04
C ALA A 84 -7.58 -12.34 -1.99
N LEU A 85 -8.30 -12.33 -3.13
CA LEU A 85 -9.73 -11.99 -3.15
C LEU A 85 -10.56 -12.85 -2.21
N GLN A 86 -10.30 -14.16 -2.18
CA GLN A 86 -11.04 -15.09 -1.33
C GLN A 86 -10.95 -14.72 0.16
N VAL A 87 -9.76 -14.32 0.66
CA VAL A 87 -9.62 -13.95 2.06
C VAL A 87 -10.22 -12.58 2.33
N PHE A 88 -10.15 -11.65 1.39
CA PHE A 88 -10.77 -10.34 1.57
C PHE A 88 -12.29 -10.43 1.63
N GLU A 89 -12.90 -11.15 0.70
CA GLU A 89 -14.36 -11.34 0.64
C GLU A 89 -14.90 -12.06 1.88
N LYS A 90 -14.12 -13.00 2.45
CA LYS A 90 -14.47 -13.68 3.70
C LYS A 90 -14.69 -12.70 4.86
N TYR A 91 -13.90 -11.63 4.94
CA TYR A 91 -13.91 -10.68 6.06
C TYR A 91 -14.59 -9.34 5.74
N TYR A 92 -14.94 -9.11 4.47
CA TYR A 92 -15.57 -7.87 4.04
C TYR A 92 -17.08 -7.91 4.25
N THR A 93 -17.59 -7.03 5.11
CA THR A 93 -19.02 -6.94 5.42
C THR A 93 -19.77 -5.95 4.53
N GLY A 94 -19.04 -5.07 3.82
CA GLY A 94 -19.63 -3.94 3.09
C GLY A 94 -19.98 -2.73 3.96
N GLU A 95 -19.98 -2.89 5.29
CA GLU A 95 -20.34 -1.84 6.24
C GLU A 95 -19.07 -1.13 6.75
N ILE A 96 -18.84 0.09 6.27
CA ILE A 96 -17.70 0.92 6.71
C ILE A 96 -18.24 1.99 7.66
N PRO A 97 -17.89 1.94 8.97
CA PRO A 97 -18.31 2.98 9.91
C PRO A 97 -17.64 4.31 9.59
N GLU A 98 -18.18 5.42 10.13
CA GLU A 98 -17.60 6.75 9.93
C GLU A 98 -16.14 6.83 10.42
N ARG A 99 -15.80 6.07 11.46
CA ARG A 99 -14.44 5.93 11.98
C ARG A 99 -14.19 4.51 12.46
N GLU A 100 -13.12 3.91 11.96
CA GLU A 100 -12.64 2.61 12.43
C GLU A 100 -11.61 2.81 13.57
N PRO A 101 -11.75 2.11 14.71
CA PRO A 101 -10.75 2.11 15.77
C PRO A 101 -9.48 1.40 15.29
N LEU A 102 -8.32 1.94 15.72
CA LEU A 102 -7.02 1.37 15.38
C LEU A 102 -6.80 0.08 16.17
N GLY A 103 -6.73 -1.06 15.49
CA GLY A 103 -6.32 -2.33 16.09
C GLY A 103 -7.39 -3.04 16.92
N GLU A 104 -8.66 -2.62 16.84
CA GLU A 104 -9.77 -3.28 17.53
C GLU A 104 -10.68 -4.07 16.58
N MET A 105 -10.51 -3.90 15.27
CA MET A 105 -11.25 -4.64 14.25
C MET A 105 -10.44 -4.76 12.96
N ILE A 106 -10.86 -5.67 12.07
CA ILE A 106 -10.40 -5.67 10.69
C ILE A 106 -10.98 -4.43 10.00
N SER A 107 -10.11 -3.64 9.39
CA SER A 107 -10.51 -2.44 8.65
C SER A 107 -11.27 -2.82 7.39
N GLN A 108 -12.56 -2.46 7.37
CA GLN A 108 -13.44 -2.62 6.22
C GLN A 108 -13.05 -1.63 5.11
N TYR A 109 -12.51 -0.45 5.47
CA TYR A 109 -11.96 0.48 4.50
C TYR A 109 -10.72 -0.08 3.78
N GLU A 110 -9.77 -0.68 4.51
CA GLU A 110 -8.59 -1.30 3.89
C GLU A 110 -8.99 -2.52 3.05
N LEU A 111 -9.93 -3.35 3.51
CA LEU A 111 -10.47 -4.45 2.72
C LEU A 111 -11.10 -3.96 1.40
N LYS A 112 -11.94 -2.93 1.43
CA LYS A 112 -12.52 -2.35 0.21
C LYS A 112 -11.46 -1.90 -0.79
N LYS A 113 -10.39 -1.27 -0.32
CA LYS A 113 -9.27 -0.87 -1.19
C LYS A 113 -8.50 -2.08 -1.72
N ALA A 114 -8.24 -3.06 -0.86
CA ALA A 114 -7.47 -4.25 -1.22
C ALA A 114 -8.22 -5.12 -2.24
N ILE A 115 -9.54 -5.30 -2.08
CA ILE A 115 -10.42 -5.95 -3.06
C ILE A 115 -10.30 -5.24 -4.41
N LYS A 116 -10.50 -3.92 -4.44
CA LYS A 116 -10.39 -3.13 -5.68
C LYS A 116 -9.03 -3.31 -6.37
N MET A 117 -7.94 -3.44 -5.61
CA MET A 117 -6.61 -3.67 -6.20
C MET A 117 -6.47 -5.10 -6.75
N ALA A 118 -6.95 -6.11 -6.02
CA ALA A 118 -6.91 -7.50 -6.44
C ALA A 118 -7.86 -7.83 -7.61
N GLU A 119 -8.93 -7.04 -7.82
CA GLU A 119 -9.81 -7.10 -9.00
C GLU A 119 -9.19 -6.47 -10.27
N GLY A 120 -7.89 -6.16 -10.27
CA GLY A 120 -7.20 -5.55 -11.41
C GLY A 120 -7.07 -4.02 -11.31
N GLY A 121 -7.20 -3.45 -10.12
CA GLY A 121 -6.94 -2.04 -9.86
C GLY A 121 -5.48 -1.64 -10.12
N VAL A 122 -5.26 -0.39 -10.49
CA VAL A 122 -3.91 0.13 -10.79
C VAL A 122 -3.25 0.68 -9.53
N ASN A 123 -2.12 0.07 -9.14
CA ASN A 123 -1.20 0.65 -8.16
C ASN A 123 -0.13 1.49 -8.88
N LEU A 124 -0.31 2.81 -8.91
CA LEU A 124 0.58 3.74 -9.61
C LEU A 124 2.00 3.82 -9.02
N SER A 125 2.21 3.41 -7.77
CA SER A 125 3.55 3.39 -7.16
C SER A 125 4.28 2.07 -7.40
N ALA A 126 3.57 1.01 -7.80
CA ALA A 126 4.11 -0.34 -7.88
C ALA A 126 5.35 -0.43 -8.75
N TRP A 127 5.38 0.24 -9.91
CA TRP A 127 6.54 0.21 -10.82
C TRP A 127 7.83 0.76 -10.19
N VAL A 128 7.76 1.51 -9.09
CA VAL A 128 8.93 2.05 -8.40
C VAL A 128 9.58 1.02 -7.45
N TRP A 129 8.83 0.03 -6.97
CA TRP A 129 9.28 -0.88 -5.91
C TRP A 129 9.01 -2.36 -6.15
N ARG A 130 8.19 -2.71 -7.13
CA ARG A 130 7.83 -4.09 -7.49
C ARG A 130 8.90 -4.64 -8.44
N GLU A 131 10.07 -4.94 -7.89
CA GLU A 131 11.17 -5.68 -8.53
C GLU A 131 11.61 -6.86 -7.67
#